data_AF-A0A3R8M513-F1
#
_entry.id   AF-A0A3R8M513-F1
#
_cell.length_a   1.000
_cell.length_b   1.000
_cell.length_c   1.000
_cell.angle_alpha   90.00
_cell.angle_beta   90.00
_cell.angle_gamma   90.00
#
_symmetry.space_group_name_H-M   'P 1'
#
loop_
_entity.id
_entity.type
_entity.pdbx_description
1 polymer ?
#
loop_
_entity_poly.entity_id
_entity_poly.type
_entity_poly.pdbx_seq_one_letter_code
_entity_poly.pdbx_strand_id
1 'polypeptide(L)'
;LEERRSDDFLPHPRGLVLAPTRELANQINDVLMPLAHAFGMNTTTIYGGVKYIHQVRDLKAGADIVVACPGRLEDLLRQKALTLSSVEVVVIDEA
;
A
#
# COMPACT_ATOMS: atom_id res chain seq x y z
N LEU A 1 32.47 1.36 8.95
CA LEU A 1 31.15 1.84 9.41
C LEU A 1 30.35 2.03 8.15
N GLU A 2 29.55 1.03 7.82
CA GLU A 2 28.87 0.89 6.53
C GLU A 2 27.90 2.06 6.31
N GLU A 3 28.12 2.80 5.24
CA GLU A 3 27.14 3.71 4.66
C GLU A 3 25.89 2.90 4.34
N ARG A 4 24.84 3.04 5.16
CA ARG A 4 23.52 2.48 4.87
C ARG A 4 23.05 3.16 3.58
N ARG A 5 23.17 2.45 2.46
CA ARG A 5 22.68 2.88 1.16
C ARG A 5 21.20 3.25 1.29
N SER A 6 20.86 4.43 0.83
CA SER A 6 19.49 4.94 0.65
C SER A 6 18.63 4.13 -0.34
N ASP A 7 19.11 2.98 -0.81
CA ASP A 7 18.49 2.16 -1.86
C ASP A 7 17.73 0.92 -1.37
N ASP A 8 17.77 0.58 -0.07
CA ASP A 8 17.18 -0.67 0.46
C ASP A 8 15.83 -0.50 1.19
N PHE A 9 15.18 0.66 1.08
CA PHE A 9 13.84 0.82 1.65
C PHE A 9 12.80 0.09 0.78
N LEU A 10 12.48 -1.15 1.18
CA LEU A 10 11.35 -1.91 0.66
C LEU A 10 10.10 -1.56 1.46
N PRO A 11 9.07 -0.93 0.86
CA PRO A 11 7.81 -0.62 1.52
C PRO A 11 7.20 -1.84 2.24
N HIS A 12 6.84 -1.66 3.50
CA HIS A 12 6.39 -2.73 4.40
C HIS A 12 5.18 -2.27 5.23
N PRO A 13 3.97 -2.18 4.64
CA PRO A 13 2.77 -1.71 5.34
C PRO A 13 2.43 -2.59 6.55
N ARG A 14 1.78 -1.98 7.55
CA ARG A 14 1.27 -2.64 8.75
C ARG A 14 -0.21 -3.04 8.62
N GLY A 15 -0.96 -2.30 7.81
CA GLY A 15 -2.35 -2.61 7.47
C GLY A 15 -2.55 -2.90 5.99
N LEU A 16 -3.42 -3.86 5.69
CA LEU A 16 -3.85 -4.16 4.33
C LEU A 16 -5.38 -4.24 4.26
N VAL A 17 -5.98 -3.50 3.33
CA VAL A 17 -7.39 -3.64 2.95
C VAL A 17 -7.46 -4.13 1.51
N LEU A 18 -8.19 -5.22 1.27
CA LEU A 18 -8.45 -5.74 -0.06
C LEU A 18 -9.85 -5.34 -0.52
N ALA A 19 -9.94 -4.75 -1.71
CA ALA A 19 -11.20 -4.37 -2.34
C ALA A 19 -11.27 -4.84 -3.80
N PRO A 20 -12.42 -5.32 -4.30
CA PRO A 20 -12.55 -5.87 -5.66
C PRO A 20 -12.39 -4.84 -6.78
N THR A 21 -12.67 -3.55 -6.51
CA THR A 21 -12.69 -2.50 -7.54
C THR A 21 -11.86 -1.29 -7.15
N ARG A 22 -11.42 -0.54 -8.15
CA ARG A 22 -10.68 0.72 -7.96
C ARG A 22 -11.55 1.75 -7.25
N GLU A 23 -12.82 1.81 -7.63
CA GLU A 23 -13.80 2.75 -7.11
C GLU A 23 -14.01 2.51 -5.61
N LEU A 24 -14.16 1.25 -5.19
CA LEU A 24 -14.26 0.90 -3.77
C LEU A 24 -12.95 1.14 -3.01
N ALA A 25 -11.80 0.81 -3.59
CA ALA A 25 -10.50 1.10 -2.97
C ALA A 25 -10.31 2.60 -2.68
N ASN A 26 -10.74 3.47 -3.61
CA ASN A 26 -10.70 4.92 -3.41
C ASN A 26 -11.67 5.38 -2.32
N GLN A 27 -12.90 4.87 -2.31
CA GLN A 27 -13.89 5.21 -1.28
C GLN A 27 -13.40 4.82 0.12
N ILE A 28 -12.84 3.62 0.27
CA ILE A 28 -12.23 3.17 1.53
C ILE A 28 -11.09 4.11 1.93
N ASN A 29 -10.20 4.45 1.00
CA ASN A 29 -9.07 5.32 1.29
C ASN A 29 -9.49 6.74 1.67
N ASP A 30 -10.53 7.30 1.03
CA ASP A 30 -11.05 8.64 1.35
C ASP A 30 -11.57 8.73 2.78
N VAL A 31 -12.15 7.64 3.30
CA VAL A 31 -12.58 7.53 4.70
C VAL A 31 -11.39 7.27 5.63
N LEU A 32 -10.47 6.42 5.22
CA LEU A 32 -9.36 5.96 6.05
C LEU A 32 -8.27 7.03 6.24
N MET A 33 -7.94 7.76 5.17
CA MET A 33 -6.85 8.75 5.14
C MET A 33 -6.93 9.80 6.27
N PRO A 34 -8.07 10.49 6.53
CA PRO A 34 -8.15 11.46 7.63
C PRO A 34 -7.98 10.80 9.00
N LEU A 35 -8.46 9.56 9.17
CA LEU A 35 -8.30 8.80 10.42
C LEU A 35 -6.83 8.42 10.62
N ALA A 36 -6.18 7.86 9.62
CA ALA A 36 -4.77 7.48 9.65
C ALA A 36 -3.87 8.70 9.94
N HIS A 37 -4.14 9.83 9.28
CA HIS A 37 -3.37 11.07 9.47
C HIS A 37 -3.50 11.62 10.90
N ALA A 38 -4.65 11.44 11.56
CA ALA A 38 -4.83 11.81 12.97
C ALA A 38 -3.90 11.03 13.92
N PHE A 39 -3.41 9.87 13.51
CA PHE A 39 -2.41 9.05 14.22
C PHE A 39 -1.01 9.13 13.62
N GLY A 40 -0.76 10.07 12.70
CA GLY A 40 0.54 10.23 12.04
C GLY A 40 0.91 9.09 11.08
N MET A 41 -0.10 8.36 10.57
CA MET A 41 0.07 7.29 9.59
C MET A 41 -0.32 7.76 8.19
N ASN A 42 0.31 7.18 7.18
CA ASN A 42 0.00 7.42 5.77
C ASN A 42 -0.72 6.23 5.14
N THR A 43 -1.61 6.51 4.20
CA THR A 43 -2.32 5.51 3.41
C THR A 43 -1.98 5.64 1.92
N THR A 44 -2.08 4.53 1.19
CA THR A 44 -1.97 4.56 -0.29
C THR A 44 -2.91 3.55 -0.92
N THR A 45 -3.31 3.82 -2.17
CA THR A 45 -4.18 2.94 -2.96
C THR A 45 -3.42 2.24 -4.07
N ILE A 46 -3.68 0.95 -4.26
CA ILE A 46 -3.02 0.10 -5.27
C ILE A 46 -4.06 -0.59 -6.14
N TYR A 47 -4.10 -0.27 -7.43
CA TYR A 47 -5.03 -0.89 -8.38
C TYR A 47 -4.56 -0.82 -9.85
N GLY A 48 -5.21 -1.55 -10.74
CA GLY A 48 -4.92 -1.54 -12.19
C GLY A 48 -5.23 -0.20 -12.88
N GLY A 49 -4.76 -0.02 -14.12
CA GLY A 49 -5.07 1.19 -14.90
C GLY A 49 -4.25 2.44 -14.57
N VAL A 50 -3.36 2.39 -13.59
CA VAL A 50 -2.36 3.44 -13.29
C VAL A 50 -0.96 2.93 -13.60
N LYS A 51 -0.08 3.84 -14.07
CA LYS A 51 1.34 3.54 -14.34
C LYS A 51 2.00 2.94 -13.09
N TYR A 52 2.65 1.81 -13.28
CA TYR A 52 3.35 1.07 -12.22
C TYR A 52 4.32 1.96 -11.43
N ILE A 53 5.10 2.79 -12.14
CA ILE A 53 6.10 3.67 -11.53
C ILE A 53 5.50 4.69 -10.55
N HIS A 54 4.24 5.11 -10.75
CA HIS A 54 3.57 5.99 -9.79
C HIS A 54 3.27 5.25 -8.49
N GLN A 55 2.76 4.02 -8.56
CA GLN A 55 2.49 3.23 -7.36
C GLN A 55 3.75 2.90 -6.57
N VAL A 56 4.85 2.57 -7.25
CA VAL A 56 6.14 2.36 -6.57
C VAL A 56 6.62 3.63 -5.88
N ARG A 57 6.50 4.79 -6.54
CA ARG A 57 6.87 6.07 -5.94
C ARG A 57 6.02 6.37 -4.71
N ASP A 58 4.70 6.18 -4.80
CA ASP A 58 3.77 6.49 -3.73
C ASP A 58 3.97 5.54 -2.53
N LEU A 59 4.27 4.25 -2.78
CA LEU A 59 4.69 3.30 -1.74
C LEU A 59 6.00 3.71 -1.06
N LYS A 60 7.00 4.17 -1.83
CA LYS A 60 8.28 4.64 -1.30
C LYS A 60 8.19 5.95 -0.53
N ALA A 61 7.14 6.75 -0.75
CA ALA A 61 6.87 7.95 0.05
C ALA A 61 6.44 7.64 1.49
N GLY A 62 6.14 6.37 1.79
CA GLY A 62 5.72 5.91 3.11
C GLY A 62 4.23 5.57 3.11
N ALA A 63 3.91 4.28 3.25
CA ALA A 63 2.54 3.77 3.34
C ALA A 63 2.44 2.79 4.50
N ASP A 64 1.81 3.22 5.60
CA ASP A 64 1.55 2.39 6.77
C ASP A 64 0.34 1.47 6.54
N ILE A 65 -0.65 1.96 5.79
CA ILE A 65 -1.82 1.18 5.37
C ILE A 65 -1.97 1.22 3.86
N VAL A 66 -2.15 0.05 3.27
CA VAL A 66 -2.38 -0.13 1.83
C VAL A 66 -3.83 -0.55 1.61
N VAL A 67 -4.54 0.15 0.74
CA VAL A 67 -5.84 -0.28 0.21
C VAL A 67 -5.63 -0.76 -1.23
N ALA A 68 -5.88 -2.04 -1.52
CA ALA A 68 -5.45 -2.65 -2.77
C ALA A 68 -6.50 -3.53 -3.45
N CYS A 69 -6.50 -3.50 -4.79
CA CYS A 69 -7.10 -4.57 -5.59
C CYS A 69 -6.12 -5.76 -5.69
N PRO A 70 -6.58 -7.01 -5.53
CA PRO A 70 -5.70 -8.17 -5.43
C PRO A 70 -4.69 -8.33 -6.57
N GLY A 71 -5.14 -8.18 -7.83
CA GLY A 71 -4.26 -8.41 -8.99
C GLY A 71 -3.04 -7.48 -9.02
N ARG A 72 -3.24 -6.17 -8.75
CA ARG A 72 -2.12 -5.22 -8.74
C ARG A 72 -1.22 -5.40 -7.52
N LEU A 73 -1.77 -5.76 -6.37
CA LEU A 73 -0.98 -6.09 -5.19
C LEU A 73 -0.04 -7.27 -5.48
N GLU A 74 -0.58 -8.32 -6.10
CA GLU A 74 0.20 -9.50 -6.50
C GLU A 74 1.34 -9.12 -7.46
N ASP A 75 1.07 -8.29 -8.46
CA ASP A 75 2.09 -7.80 -9.39
C ASP A 75 3.24 -7.08 -8.67
N LEU A 76 2.92 -6.22 -7.69
CA LEU A 76 3.91 -5.45 -6.93
C LEU A 76 4.72 -6.34 -5.98
N LEU A 77 4.10 -7.38 -5.40
CA LEU A 77 4.80 -8.37 -4.58
C LEU A 77 5.76 -9.21 -5.42
N ARG A 78 5.33 -9.69 -6.58
CA ARG A 78 6.16 -10.46 -7.51
C ARG A 78 7.39 -9.67 -7.98
N GLN A 79 7.22 -8.37 -8.17
CA GLN A 79 8.30 -7.45 -8.57
C GLN A 79 9.13 -6.94 -7.39
N LYS A 80 8.84 -7.37 -6.16
CA LYS A 80 9.51 -6.92 -4.93
C LYS A 80 9.48 -5.39 -4.77
N ALA A 81 8.36 -4.76 -5.11
CA ALA A 81 8.14 -3.33 -4.88
C ALA A 81 7.57 -3.02 -3.49
N LEU A 82 7.03 -4.04 -2.80
CA LEU A 82 6.65 -4.01 -1.40
C LEU A 82 6.73 -5.43 -0.81
N THR A 83 6.66 -5.54 0.52
CA THR A 83 6.53 -6.81 1.26
C THR A 83 5.35 -6.74 2.22
N LEU A 84 4.69 -7.87 2.49
CA LEU A 84 3.64 -7.98 3.51
C LEU A 84 4.16 -8.49 4.86
N SER A 85 5.48 -8.62 5.04
CA SER A 85 6.08 -9.20 6.24
C SER A 85 5.81 -8.43 7.54
N SER A 86 5.36 -7.18 7.45
CA SER A 86 5.00 -6.34 8.62
C SER A 86 3.48 -6.16 8.78
N VAL A 87 2.66 -6.80 7.93
CA VAL A 87 1.20 -6.68 8.01
C VAL A 87 0.70 -7.40 9.25
N GLU A 88 0.02 -6.65 10.12
CA GLU A 88 -0.57 -7.14 11.38
C GLU A 88 -2.09 -7.32 11.25
N VAL A 89 -2.72 -6.53 10.37
CA VAL A 89 -4.18 -6.52 10.18
C VAL A 89 -4.51 -6.59 8.69
N VAL A 90 -5.42 -7.50 8.35
CA VAL A 90 -5.99 -7.62 7.01
C VAL A 90 -7.51 -7.46 7.09
N VAL A 91 -8.05 -6.61 6.24
CA VAL A 91 -9.49 -6.49 5.98
C VAL A 91 -9.76 -6.93 4.55
N ILE A 92 -10.79 -7.76 4.37
CA ILE A 92 -11.27 -8.17 3.04
C ILE A 92 -12.69 -7.65 2.94
N ASP A 93 -12.91 -6.70 2.04
CA ASP A 93 -14.23 -6.15 1.77
C ASP A 93 -14.83 -6.81 0.53
N GLU A 94 -16.14 -7.05 0.56
CA GLU A 94 -16.92 -7.74 -0.48
C GLU A 94 -16.31 -9.11 -0.89
N ALA A 95 -16.10 -9.99 0.11
CA ALA A 95 -15.62 -11.37 -0.07
C ALA A 95 -16.69 -12.35 -0.61
#